data_AF-A0A1G3PTT0-F1
#
_entry.id   AF-A0A1G3PTT0-F1
#
_cell.length_a   1.000
_cell.length_b   1.000
_cell.length_c   1.000
_cell.angle_alpha   90.00
_cell.angle_beta   90.00
_cell.angle_gamma   90.00
#
_symmetry.space_group_name_H-M   'P 1'
#
loop_
_entity.id
_entity.type
_entity.pdbx_description
1 polymer ?
#
loop_
_entity_poly.entity_id
_entity_poly.type
_entity_poly.pdbx_seq_one_letter_code
_entity_poly.pdbx_strand_id
1 'polypeptide(L)'
;MNDNPQNPKNLLETIEINRLYNALSDKEKDLVFQRLFHLINQLASGLGMSDNVVLLLDNDILNSMQSYNDFRYKINFIALATFFAFFKNVSTKYKFNILITPMTLYEYFKFDALQSTESCIKNLGELFDVLSLTSLPVIKHFPKEYEGIKAVFGLIKEDRSTIKNEINRINNKKWDMKLVNNKLITLPTYIASIYTPKITTKYFDSKYVELFLYDLILFHVINKNSDKKIQSMMDKRLACTYKVLNIKKGRIQGTGDLNLVSYCDIKTRFYNNNYRNSIIIGLTFDKNLEILLKDYSVKVIQTTFIKGKDNPKEKIFEFLNEQNRLNQVENNDQKKDLLYKYINWIENIFSGNLIIQCQKYKV
;
A
#
# COMPACT_ATOMS: atom_id res chain seq x y z
N MET A 1 -0.47 44.52 -9.39
CA MET A 1 -1.36 43.80 -8.45
C MET A 1 -1.30 42.35 -8.86
N ASN A 2 -0.64 41.52 -8.04
CA ASN A 2 -0.40 40.12 -8.36
C ASN A 2 -1.70 39.33 -8.18
N ASP A 3 -2.13 38.68 -9.26
CA ASP A 3 -3.16 37.65 -9.24
C ASP A 3 -2.72 36.54 -8.29
N ASN A 4 -3.44 36.44 -7.17
CA ASN A 4 -3.29 35.38 -6.21
C ASN A 4 -3.96 34.13 -6.80
N PRO A 5 -3.22 33.05 -7.13
CA PRO A 5 -3.85 31.86 -7.69
C PRO A 5 -4.78 31.27 -6.63
N GLN A 6 -6.03 31.05 -7.06
CA GLN A 6 -7.14 30.54 -6.27
C GLN A 6 -6.70 29.43 -5.33
N ASN A 7 -6.92 29.64 -4.03
CA ASN A 7 -6.80 28.61 -3.01
C ASN A 7 -7.83 27.51 -3.31
N PRO A 8 -7.41 26.28 -3.71
CA PRO A 8 -8.32 25.32 -4.33
C PRO A 8 -9.06 24.53 -3.26
N LYS A 9 -9.98 25.18 -2.53
CA LYS A 9 -10.79 24.50 -1.51
C LYS A 9 -11.79 23.48 -2.08
N ASN A 10 -11.93 23.35 -3.41
CA ASN A 10 -12.89 22.44 -4.04
C ASN A 10 -12.44 21.88 -5.40
N LEU A 11 -11.15 21.58 -5.60
CA LEU A 11 -10.65 21.05 -6.89
C LEU A 11 -11.25 19.69 -7.31
N LEU A 12 -11.96 19.00 -6.40
CA LEU A 12 -12.66 17.74 -6.66
C LEU A 12 -14.14 17.90 -7.05
N GLU A 13 -14.59 19.11 -7.36
CA GLU A 13 -15.86 19.27 -8.03
C GLU A 13 -15.80 18.64 -9.42
N THR A 14 -16.82 17.84 -9.77
CA THR A 14 -16.91 17.10 -11.03
C THR A 14 -16.60 17.96 -12.26
N ILE A 15 -16.96 19.25 -12.21
CA ILE A 15 -16.73 20.24 -13.28
C ILE A 15 -15.24 20.48 -13.51
N GLU A 16 -14.45 20.62 -12.44
CA GLU A 16 -13.03 20.93 -12.54
C GLU A 16 -12.20 19.72 -12.97
N ILE A 17 -12.56 18.52 -12.50
CA ILE A 17 -11.98 17.25 -12.97
C ILE A 17 -12.21 17.08 -14.47
N ASN A 18 -13.44 17.33 -14.93
CA ASN A 18 -13.81 17.22 -16.34
C ASN A 18 -13.04 18.23 -17.21
N ARG A 19 -12.90 19.49 -16.74
CA ARG A 19 -12.08 20.50 -17.40
C ARG A 19 -10.63 20.06 -17.55
N LEU A 20 -10.01 19.57 -16.48
CA LEU A 20 -8.62 19.09 -16.50
C LEU A 20 -8.43 17.88 -17.41
N TYR A 21 -9.40 16.97 -17.45
CA TYR A 21 -9.40 15.78 -18.30
C TYR A 21 -9.57 16.11 -19.79
N ASN A 22 -10.49 17.02 -20.14
CA ASN A 22 -10.73 17.39 -21.54
C ASN A 22 -9.55 18.12 -22.17
N ALA A 23 -8.72 18.78 -21.35
CA ALA A 23 -7.48 19.40 -21.80
C ALA A 23 -6.34 18.39 -22.11
N LEU A 24 -6.56 17.09 -21.88
CA LEU A 24 -5.59 16.03 -22.18
C LEU A 24 -5.74 15.51 -23.62
N SER A 25 -4.64 15.03 -24.19
CA SER A 25 -4.63 14.23 -25.41
C SER A 25 -5.24 12.84 -25.18
N ASP A 26 -5.62 12.15 -26.25
CA ASP A 26 -6.25 10.82 -26.13
C ASP A 26 -5.34 9.79 -25.45
N LYS A 27 -4.03 9.81 -25.74
CA LYS A 27 -3.06 8.92 -25.07
C LYS A 27 -2.98 9.17 -23.56
N GLU A 28 -3.11 10.41 -23.13
CA GLU A 28 -3.07 10.77 -21.71
C GLU A 28 -4.39 10.41 -21.01
N LYS A 29 -5.52 10.55 -21.71
CA LYS A 29 -6.83 10.08 -21.24
C LYS A 29 -6.82 8.57 -20.99
N ASP A 30 -6.21 7.78 -21.88
CA ASP A 30 -6.02 6.33 -21.69
C ASP A 30 -5.22 6.03 -20.42
N LEU A 31 -4.14 6.81 -20.19
CA LEU A 31 -3.32 6.65 -18.98
C LEU A 31 -4.09 7.01 -17.71
N VAL A 32 -4.95 8.03 -17.73
CA VAL A 32 -5.84 8.34 -16.60
C VAL A 32 -6.71 7.13 -16.27
N PHE A 33 -7.35 6.51 -17.25
CA PHE A 33 -8.17 5.32 -17.00
C PHE A 33 -7.35 4.15 -16.46
N GLN A 34 -6.17 3.87 -17.03
CA GLN A 34 -5.31 2.79 -16.52
C GLN A 34 -4.93 3.01 -15.05
N ARG A 35 -4.61 4.25 -14.67
CA ARG A 35 -4.30 4.61 -13.28
C ARG A 35 -5.51 4.49 -12.38
N LEU A 36 -6.67 4.89 -12.87
CA LEU A 36 -7.94 4.80 -12.16
C LEU A 36 -8.34 3.36 -11.88
N PHE A 37 -8.33 2.49 -12.91
CA PHE A 37 -8.58 1.06 -12.77
C PHE A 37 -7.61 0.38 -11.81
N HIS A 38 -6.34 0.76 -11.85
CA HIS A 38 -5.34 0.27 -10.91
C HIS A 38 -5.65 0.63 -9.44
N LEU A 39 -6.13 1.84 -9.16
CA LEU A 39 -6.55 2.22 -7.81
C LEU A 39 -7.80 1.43 -7.34
N ILE A 40 -8.78 1.23 -8.23
CA ILE A 40 -9.97 0.42 -7.91
C ILE A 40 -9.59 -1.03 -7.60
N ASN A 41 -8.68 -1.61 -8.36
CA ASN A 41 -8.27 -3.00 -8.17
C ASN A 41 -7.60 -3.22 -6.81
N GLN A 42 -6.84 -2.24 -6.31
CA GLN A 42 -6.28 -2.24 -4.95
C GLN A 42 -7.37 -2.19 -3.87
N LEU A 43 -8.47 -1.49 -4.14
CA LEU A 43 -9.62 -1.46 -3.24
C LEU A 43 -10.42 -2.77 -3.26
N ALA A 44 -10.60 -3.33 -4.46
CA ALA A 44 -11.44 -4.49 -4.71
C ALA A 44 -10.98 -5.77 -3.97
N SER A 45 -9.73 -5.83 -3.49
CA SER A 45 -9.24 -6.93 -2.65
C SER A 45 -9.74 -6.88 -1.21
N GLY A 46 -10.12 -5.70 -0.70
CA GLY A 46 -10.59 -5.53 0.68
C GLY A 46 -12.09 -5.25 0.83
N LEU A 47 -12.79 -4.86 -0.25
CA LEU A 47 -14.22 -4.57 -0.20
C LEU A 47 -15.05 -5.80 0.21
N GLY A 48 -16.04 -5.58 1.07
CA GLY A 48 -16.92 -6.63 1.62
C GLY A 48 -16.40 -7.27 2.92
N MET A 49 -15.16 -6.98 3.30
CA MET A 49 -14.64 -7.42 4.61
C MET A 49 -15.11 -6.54 5.76
N SER A 50 -15.27 -5.24 5.52
CA SER A 50 -15.78 -4.24 6.46
C SER A 50 -16.45 -3.10 5.70
N ASP A 51 -17.46 -2.48 6.29
CA ASP A 51 -18.06 -1.26 5.77
C ASP A 51 -17.21 -0.01 6.08
N ASN A 52 -16.28 -0.09 7.05
CA ASN A 52 -15.35 0.98 7.37
C ASN A 52 -13.98 0.69 6.72
N VAL A 53 -13.64 1.48 5.71
CA VAL A 53 -12.40 1.36 4.95
C VAL A 53 -11.46 2.50 5.32
N VAL A 54 -10.22 2.14 5.65
CA VAL A 54 -9.17 3.07 6.01
C VAL A 54 -8.08 2.98 4.95
N LEU A 55 -7.81 4.08 4.26
CA LEU A 55 -6.85 4.17 3.18
C LEU A 55 -5.51 4.65 3.74
N LEU A 56 -4.46 3.87 3.55
CA LEU A 56 -3.09 4.28 3.83
C LEU A 56 -2.42 4.65 2.51
N LEU A 57 -2.05 5.92 2.36
CA LEU A 57 -1.53 6.47 1.11
C LEU A 57 0.00 6.33 1.09
N ASP A 58 0.52 5.77 0.00
CA ASP A 58 1.94 5.84 -0.34
C ASP A 58 2.35 7.30 -0.63
N ASN A 59 3.62 7.64 -0.46
CA ASN A 59 4.10 9.01 -0.71
C ASN A 59 3.96 9.43 -2.16
N ASP A 60 4.04 8.51 -3.11
CA ASP A 60 3.83 8.84 -4.53
C ASP A 60 2.40 9.33 -4.79
N ILE A 61 1.43 8.87 -3.99
CA ILE A 61 0.05 9.38 -4.02
C ILE A 61 0.01 10.81 -3.46
N LEU A 62 0.64 11.05 -2.30
CA LEU A 62 0.72 12.39 -1.68
C LEU A 62 1.42 13.40 -2.59
N ASN A 63 2.56 13.00 -3.18
CA ASN A 63 3.34 13.82 -4.12
C ASN A 63 2.51 14.15 -5.36
N SER A 64 1.73 13.20 -5.87
CA SER A 64 0.85 13.41 -7.02
C SER A 64 -0.24 14.44 -6.72
N MET A 65 -0.77 14.47 -5.48
CA MET A 65 -1.74 15.48 -5.06
C MET A 65 -1.10 16.85 -4.82
N GLN A 66 0.11 16.91 -4.25
CA GLN A 66 0.81 18.16 -3.98
C GLN A 66 1.29 18.86 -5.26
N SER A 67 1.77 18.09 -6.23
CA SER A 67 2.46 18.62 -7.43
C SER A 67 1.61 18.51 -8.69
N TYR A 68 0.28 18.57 -8.59
CA TYR A 68 -0.65 18.32 -9.71
C TYR A 68 -0.48 19.26 -10.92
N ASN A 69 0.17 20.42 -10.71
CA ASN A 69 0.51 21.37 -11.77
C ASN A 69 1.68 20.89 -12.66
N ASP A 70 2.52 19.96 -12.18
CA ASP A 70 3.53 19.29 -13.01
C ASP A 70 2.84 18.21 -13.86
N PHE A 71 3.11 18.25 -15.16
CA PHE A 71 2.59 17.32 -16.15
C PHE A 71 2.73 15.84 -15.74
N ARG A 72 3.86 15.48 -15.11
CA ARG A 72 4.12 14.10 -14.65
C ARG A 72 3.12 13.62 -13.60
N TYR A 73 2.63 14.53 -12.77
CA TYR A 73 1.69 14.23 -11.69
C TYR A 73 0.24 14.51 -12.07
N LYS A 74 -0.01 15.31 -13.10
CA LYS A 74 -1.37 15.67 -13.56
C LYS A 74 -2.24 14.46 -13.89
N ILE A 75 -1.70 13.45 -14.60
CA ILE A 75 -2.44 12.22 -14.93
C ILE A 75 -2.84 11.45 -13.67
N ASN A 76 -1.89 11.26 -12.76
CA ASN A 76 -2.11 10.59 -11.48
C ASN A 76 -3.12 11.36 -10.62
N PHE A 77 -3.01 12.69 -10.59
CA PHE A 77 -3.91 13.56 -9.87
C PHE A 77 -5.34 13.44 -10.38
N ILE A 78 -5.57 13.51 -11.70
CA ILE A 78 -6.93 13.38 -12.27
C ILE A 78 -7.53 12.00 -11.93
N ALA A 79 -6.72 10.93 -11.99
CA ALA A 79 -7.16 9.60 -11.56
C ALA A 79 -7.51 9.57 -10.06
N LEU A 80 -6.68 10.11 -9.18
CA LEU A 80 -6.95 10.18 -7.74
C LEU A 80 -8.19 11.03 -7.42
N ALA A 81 -8.30 12.18 -8.06
CA ALA A 81 -9.42 13.09 -7.92
C ALA A 81 -10.74 12.40 -8.26
N THR A 82 -10.77 11.69 -9.39
CA THR A 82 -11.90 10.89 -9.83
C THR A 82 -12.19 9.75 -8.87
N PHE A 83 -11.14 9.03 -8.42
CA PHE A 83 -11.26 7.94 -7.46
C PHE A 83 -11.92 8.39 -6.15
N PHE A 84 -11.43 9.48 -5.53
CA PHE A 84 -11.99 9.98 -4.28
C PHE A 84 -13.39 10.60 -4.45
N ALA A 85 -13.64 11.31 -5.54
CA ALA A 85 -14.95 11.88 -5.82
C ALA A 85 -16.03 10.79 -6.01
N PHE A 86 -15.67 9.60 -6.53
CA PHE A 86 -16.61 8.48 -6.59
C PHE A 86 -17.08 8.05 -5.20
N PHE A 87 -16.14 7.82 -4.27
CA PHE A 87 -16.50 7.31 -2.93
C PHE A 87 -17.28 8.32 -2.11
N LYS A 88 -17.01 9.62 -2.31
CA LYS A 88 -17.81 10.69 -1.71
C LYS A 88 -19.26 10.67 -2.20
N ASN A 89 -19.47 10.55 -3.51
CA ASN A 89 -20.76 10.86 -4.13
C ASN A 89 -21.64 9.63 -4.40
N VAL A 90 -21.07 8.43 -4.43
CA VAL A 90 -21.78 7.22 -4.89
C VAL A 90 -21.79 6.10 -3.84
N SER A 91 -20.76 6.02 -2.99
CA SER A 91 -20.69 4.96 -1.98
C SER A 91 -21.43 5.35 -0.70
N THR A 92 -22.71 5.01 -0.60
CA THR A 92 -23.48 5.18 0.65
C THR A 92 -23.25 4.07 1.68
N LYS A 93 -22.75 2.91 1.25
CA LYS A 93 -22.53 1.73 2.09
C LYS A 93 -21.22 1.78 2.88
N TYR A 94 -20.14 2.26 2.25
CA TYR A 94 -18.80 2.23 2.85
C TYR A 94 -18.40 3.60 3.39
N LYS A 95 -17.83 3.62 4.59
CA LYS A 95 -17.20 4.81 5.21
C LYS A 95 -15.70 4.78 4.95
N PHE A 96 -15.22 5.73 4.15
CA PHE A 96 -13.81 5.87 3.83
C PHE A 96 -13.13 6.89 4.73
N ASN A 97 -11.94 6.55 5.22
CA ASN A 97 -11.08 7.45 5.99
C ASN A 97 -9.64 7.36 5.46
N ILE A 98 -8.83 8.39 5.63
CA ILE A 98 -7.40 8.36 5.34
C ILE A 98 -6.63 8.21 6.65
N LEU A 99 -5.68 7.27 6.71
CA LEU A 99 -4.78 7.12 7.86
C LEU A 99 -3.45 7.81 7.59
N ILE A 100 -3.04 8.67 8.53
CA ILE A 100 -1.70 9.26 8.55
C ILE A 100 -0.91 8.68 9.71
N THR A 101 0.19 8.00 9.37
CA THR A 101 1.11 7.38 10.33
C THR A 101 2.33 8.27 10.57
N PRO A 102 3.15 8.02 11.62
CA PRO A 102 4.38 8.77 11.82
C PRO A 102 5.36 8.57 10.67
N MET A 103 5.40 7.37 10.05
CA MET A 103 6.20 7.11 8.86
C MET A 103 5.75 7.96 7.67
N THR A 104 4.43 8.13 7.47
CA THR A 104 3.87 9.01 6.43
C THR A 104 4.34 10.45 6.62
N LEU A 105 4.30 10.97 7.86
CA LEU A 105 4.83 12.30 8.16
C LEU A 105 6.34 12.40 7.93
N TYR A 106 7.08 11.37 8.35
CA TYR A 106 8.53 11.32 8.23
C TYR A 106 9.00 11.39 6.77
N GLU A 107 8.28 10.71 5.87
CA GLU A 107 8.54 10.76 4.43
C GLU A 107 8.04 12.04 3.77
N TYR A 108 6.84 12.51 4.14
CA TYR A 108 6.30 13.77 3.62
C TYR A 108 7.22 14.95 3.99
N PHE A 109 7.83 14.93 5.18
CA PHE A 109 8.80 15.94 5.62
C PHE A 109 10.21 15.69 5.04
N LYS A 110 10.32 14.82 4.03
CA LYS A 110 11.55 14.51 3.28
C LYS A 110 12.71 14.03 4.14
N PHE A 111 12.41 13.35 5.25
CA PHE A 111 13.40 12.84 6.21
C PHE A 111 14.19 13.91 6.96
N ASP A 112 13.82 15.18 6.80
CA ASP A 112 14.52 16.27 7.44
C ASP A 112 14.29 16.23 8.96
N ALA A 113 15.32 16.59 9.72
CA ALA A 113 15.11 16.82 11.14
C ALA A 113 14.17 18.01 11.27
N LEU A 114 13.02 17.80 11.89
CA LEU A 114 12.15 18.86 12.36
C LEU A 114 13.01 19.88 13.12
N GLN A 115 13.16 21.07 12.54
CA GLN A 115 14.06 22.10 13.07
C GLN A 115 13.39 22.92 14.17
N SER A 116 12.07 23.13 14.07
CA SER A 116 11.29 23.93 15.01
C SER A 116 9.82 23.51 15.03
N THR A 117 9.12 23.90 16.12
CA THR A 117 7.67 23.77 16.25
C THR A 117 6.93 24.45 15.10
N GLU A 118 7.37 25.64 14.69
CA GLU A 118 6.77 26.41 13.59
C GLU A 118 6.86 25.65 12.25
N SER A 119 8.04 25.09 11.94
CA SER A 119 8.24 24.27 10.74
C SER A 119 7.33 23.04 10.74
N CYS A 120 7.15 22.40 11.91
CA CYS A 120 6.23 21.27 12.06
C CYS A 120 4.77 21.68 11.81
N ILE A 121 4.31 22.79 12.39
CA ILE A 121 2.95 23.29 12.19
C ILE A 121 2.71 23.60 10.70
N LYS A 122 3.67 24.28 10.06
CA LYS A 122 3.60 24.60 8.63
C LYS A 122 3.46 23.34 7.77
N ASN A 123 4.35 22.35 7.94
CA ASN A 123 4.33 21.13 7.14
C ASN A 123 3.07 20.29 7.39
N LEU A 124 2.56 20.27 8.63
CA LEU A 124 1.27 19.64 8.93
C LEU A 124 0.12 20.36 8.22
N GLY A 125 0.11 21.70 8.25
CA GLY A 125 -0.86 22.51 7.51
C GLY A 125 -0.87 22.17 6.02
N GLU A 126 0.30 22.19 5.38
CA GLU A 126 0.44 21.83 3.97
C GLU A 126 -0.04 20.41 3.67
N LEU A 127 0.29 19.42 4.51
CA LEU A 127 -0.21 18.05 4.35
C LEU A 127 -1.74 18.00 4.45
N PHE A 128 -2.33 18.64 5.46
CA PHE A 128 -3.78 18.62 5.63
C PHE A 128 -4.52 19.40 4.55
N ASP A 129 -3.92 20.45 4.00
CA ASP A 129 -4.43 21.15 2.82
C ASP A 129 -4.45 20.21 1.60
N VAL A 130 -3.36 19.45 1.36
CA VAL A 130 -3.33 18.43 0.29
C VAL A 130 -4.38 17.34 0.52
N LEU A 131 -4.51 16.82 1.75
CA LEU A 131 -5.50 15.80 2.07
C LEU A 131 -6.93 16.32 2.01
N SER A 132 -7.16 17.62 2.24
CA SER A 132 -8.49 18.24 2.15
C SER A 132 -9.10 18.10 0.77
N LEU A 133 -8.25 18.02 -0.28
CA LEU A 133 -8.69 17.77 -1.64
C LEU A 133 -9.57 16.52 -1.69
N THR A 134 -9.16 15.43 -1.04
CA THR A 134 -9.88 14.14 -1.04
C THR A 134 -11.31 14.20 -0.50
N SER A 135 -11.67 15.23 0.28
CA SER A 135 -12.92 15.33 1.05
C SER A 135 -13.18 14.16 2.01
N LEU A 136 -12.17 13.31 2.29
CA LEU A 136 -12.30 12.20 3.23
C LEU A 136 -11.85 12.60 4.64
N PRO A 137 -12.49 12.07 5.70
CA PRO A 137 -11.99 12.24 7.06
C PRO A 137 -10.59 11.65 7.22
N VAL A 138 -9.76 12.33 8.03
CA VAL A 138 -8.38 11.91 8.29
C VAL A 138 -8.21 11.41 9.73
N ILE A 139 -7.77 10.17 9.87
CA ILE A 139 -7.36 9.55 11.13
C ILE A 139 -5.88 9.86 11.35
N LYS A 140 -5.61 10.63 12.41
CA LYS A 140 -4.26 11.01 12.82
C LYS A 140 -3.72 9.96 13.79
N HIS A 141 -2.81 9.12 13.33
CA HIS A 141 -2.14 8.12 14.16
C HIS A 141 -0.70 8.52 14.46
N PHE A 142 -0.53 9.66 15.11
CA PHE A 142 0.77 10.20 15.52
C PHE A 142 0.60 11.16 16.71
N PRO A 143 1.67 11.45 17.48
CA PRO A 143 1.60 12.40 18.60
C PRO A 143 1.18 13.80 18.14
N LYS A 144 0.38 14.52 18.93
CA LYS A 144 -0.12 15.85 18.52
C LYS A 144 0.95 16.92 18.67
N GLU A 145 1.81 16.77 19.66
CA GLU A 145 2.83 17.73 20.03
C GLU A 145 4.12 17.52 19.24
N TYR A 146 4.79 18.63 18.93
CA TYR A 146 6.07 18.66 18.23
C TYR A 146 7.11 17.69 18.82
N GLU A 147 7.29 17.72 20.15
CA GLU A 147 8.26 16.86 20.83
C GLU A 147 7.91 15.37 20.68
N GLY A 148 6.63 15.02 20.68
CA GLY A 148 6.18 13.65 20.43
C GLY A 148 6.50 13.20 19.00
N ILE A 149 6.24 14.05 17.99
CA ILE A 149 6.57 13.75 16.59
C ILE A 149 8.09 13.59 16.43
N LYS A 150 8.87 14.51 17.00
CA LYS A 150 10.33 14.48 16.98
C LYS A 150 10.90 13.21 17.64
N ALA A 151 10.34 12.80 18.77
CA ALA A 151 10.72 11.56 19.44
C ALA A 151 10.48 10.33 18.55
N VAL A 152 9.30 10.22 17.94
CA VAL A 152 8.97 9.10 17.04
C VAL A 152 9.84 9.12 15.78
N PHE A 153 10.16 10.29 15.22
CA PHE A 153 11.12 10.41 14.12
C PHE A 153 12.51 9.92 14.50
N GLY A 154 12.92 10.12 15.76
CA GLY A 154 14.14 9.56 16.32
C GLY A 154 14.15 8.03 16.28
N LEU A 155 13.05 7.40 16.69
CA LEU A 155 12.89 5.93 16.64
C LEU A 155 12.93 5.40 15.20
N ILE A 156 12.25 6.07 14.27
CA ILE A 156 12.29 5.71 12.84
C ILE A 156 13.72 5.80 12.30
N LYS A 157 14.46 6.86 12.63
CA LYS A 157 15.86 7.05 12.20
C LYS A 157 16.77 5.94 12.74
N GLU A 158 16.61 5.60 14.01
CA GLU A 158 17.38 4.53 14.66
C GLU A 158 17.15 3.20 13.96
N ASP A 159 15.88 2.79 13.81
CA ASP A 159 15.56 1.53 13.14
C ASP A 159 16.04 1.51 11.69
N ARG A 160 15.88 2.60 10.94
CA ARG A 160 16.39 2.70 9.56
C ARG A 160 17.89 2.49 9.49
N SER A 161 18.64 2.98 10.48
CA SER A 161 20.09 2.76 10.58
C SER A 161 20.39 1.28 10.82
N THR A 162 19.70 0.66 11.79
CA THR A 162 19.84 -0.77 12.12
C THR A 162 19.53 -1.65 10.90
N ILE A 163 18.40 -1.42 10.23
CA ILE A 163 18.00 -2.16 9.02
C ILE A 163 19.03 -1.96 7.90
N LYS A 164 19.49 -0.73 7.68
CA LYS A 164 20.52 -0.43 6.66
C LYS A 164 21.81 -1.22 6.92
N ASN A 165 22.24 -1.34 8.18
CA ASN A 165 23.44 -2.09 8.53
C ASN A 165 23.28 -3.59 8.21
N GLU A 166 22.11 -4.17 8.49
CA GLU A 166 21.82 -5.55 8.12
C GLU A 166 21.77 -5.76 6.61
N ILE A 167 21.12 -4.86 5.86
CA ILE A 167 21.10 -4.92 4.39
C ILE A 167 22.51 -4.84 3.83
N ASN A 168 23.37 -3.97 4.35
CA ASN A 168 24.78 -3.89 3.94
C ASN A 168 25.53 -5.20 4.24
N ARG A 169 25.34 -5.77 5.44
CA ARG A 169 25.94 -7.05 5.82
C ARG A 169 25.52 -8.18 4.88
N ILE A 170 24.24 -8.22 4.52
CA ILE A 170 23.67 -9.19 3.56
C ILE A 170 24.26 -8.97 2.16
N ASN A 171 24.25 -7.73 1.65
CA ASN A 171 24.75 -7.42 0.30
C ASN A 171 26.25 -7.68 0.14
N ASN A 172 27.04 -7.52 1.20
CA ASN A 172 28.50 -7.74 1.18
C ASN A 172 28.88 -9.21 1.36
N LYS A 173 27.94 -10.09 1.70
CA LYS A 173 28.19 -11.52 1.83
C LYS A 173 28.25 -12.17 0.45
N LYS A 174 29.12 -13.19 0.31
CA LYS A 174 29.16 -14.06 -0.87
C LYS A 174 28.02 -15.08 -0.81
N TRP A 175 27.18 -15.09 -1.84
CA TRP A 175 25.97 -15.92 -1.95
C TRP A 175 26.07 -17.02 -3.02
N ASP A 176 27.22 -17.17 -3.66
CA ASP A 176 27.56 -18.19 -4.68
C ASP A 176 27.74 -19.58 -4.07
N MET A 177 26.77 -20.01 -3.27
CA MET A 177 26.78 -21.29 -2.58
C MET A 177 26.38 -22.44 -3.52
N LYS A 178 27.07 -23.57 -3.44
CA LYS A 178 26.67 -24.80 -4.15
C LYS A 178 25.48 -25.44 -3.44
N LEU A 179 24.29 -25.30 -4.01
CA LEU A 179 23.04 -25.84 -3.45
C LEU A 179 22.64 -27.20 -4.02
N VAL A 180 23.25 -27.60 -5.13
CA VAL A 180 23.02 -28.90 -5.76
C VAL A 180 24.27 -29.74 -5.62
N ASN A 181 24.14 -30.90 -4.97
CA ASN A 181 25.21 -31.87 -4.85
C ASN A 181 24.67 -33.26 -5.22
N ASN A 182 25.07 -33.78 -6.38
CA ASN A 182 24.52 -34.98 -6.99
C ASN A 182 22.98 -34.89 -7.14
N LYS A 183 22.23 -35.72 -6.42
CA LYS A 183 20.75 -35.74 -6.43
C LYS A 183 20.12 -34.92 -5.29
N LEU A 184 20.93 -34.37 -4.37
CA LEU A 184 20.43 -33.62 -3.22
C LEU A 184 20.41 -32.12 -3.52
N ILE A 185 19.31 -31.48 -3.13
CA ILE A 185 19.10 -30.05 -3.28
C ILE A 185 18.92 -29.45 -1.90
N THR A 186 19.81 -28.55 -1.52
CA THR A 186 19.63 -27.70 -0.35
C THR A 186 18.65 -26.59 -0.72
N LEU A 187 17.52 -26.52 -0.02
CA LEU A 187 16.50 -25.53 -0.31
C LEU A 187 17.00 -24.11 -0.02
N PRO A 188 16.86 -23.16 -0.96
CA PRO A 188 17.22 -21.76 -0.73
C PRO A 188 16.53 -21.15 0.50
N THR A 189 15.28 -21.56 0.77
CA THR A 189 14.49 -21.12 1.94
C THR A 189 15.11 -21.52 3.28
N TYR A 190 15.77 -22.68 3.32
CA TYR A 190 16.51 -23.15 4.50
C TYR A 190 17.75 -22.28 4.73
N ILE A 191 18.52 -22.00 3.68
CA ILE A 191 19.68 -21.10 3.75
C ILE A 191 19.26 -19.71 4.23
N ALA A 192 18.20 -19.15 3.66
CA ALA A 192 17.67 -17.87 4.08
C ALA A 192 17.30 -17.88 5.58
N SER A 193 16.62 -18.92 6.07
CA SER A 193 16.23 -19.02 7.49
C SER A 193 17.41 -19.04 8.46
N ILE A 194 18.54 -19.63 8.06
CA ILE A 194 19.77 -19.68 8.88
C ILE A 194 20.44 -18.30 8.93
N TYR A 195 20.46 -17.59 7.80
CA TYR A 195 21.21 -16.34 7.67
C TYR A 195 20.40 -15.08 7.99
N THR A 196 19.07 -15.18 8.10
CA THR A 196 18.22 -14.06 8.53
C THR A 196 18.63 -13.61 9.94
N PRO A 197 19.02 -12.34 10.11
CA PRO A 197 19.30 -11.81 11.44
C PRO A 197 18.03 -11.75 12.28
N LYS A 198 18.17 -12.03 13.57
CA LYS A 198 17.18 -11.59 14.55
C LYS A 198 17.45 -10.12 14.85
N ILE A 199 16.48 -9.26 14.55
CA ILE A 199 16.63 -7.81 14.67
C ILE A 199 15.54 -7.28 15.59
N THR A 200 15.91 -6.40 16.51
CA THR A 200 14.96 -5.70 17.37
C THR A 200 14.85 -4.26 16.89
N THR A 201 13.62 -3.84 16.65
CA THR A 201 13.26 -2.49 16.19
C THR A 201 12.32 -1.84 17.19
N LYS A 202 12.36 -0.50 17.30
CA LYS A 202 11.57 0.28 18.26
C LYS A 202 10.30 0.84 17.66
N TYR A 203 10.33 1.21 16.38
CA TYR A 203 9.21 1.75 15.62
C TYR A 203 8.60 0.71 14.69
N PHE A 204 9.42 0.07 13.85
CA PHE A 204 8.92 -0.95 12.93
C PHE A 204 8.62 -2.24 13.67
N ASP A 205 7.67 -3.02 13.16
CA ASP A 205 7.46 -4.39 13.64
C ASP A 205 8.63 -5.27 13.18
N SER A 206 9.39 -5.77 14.15
CA SER A 206 10.59 -6.58 13.93
C SER A 206 10.31 -7.82 13.08
N LYS A 207 9.13 -8.43 13.18
CA LYS A 207 8.80 -9.62 12.37
C LYS A 207 8.71 -9.30 10.89
N TYR A 208 8.16 -8.15 10.52
CA TYR A 208 8.14 -7.73 9.12
C TYR A 208 9.54 -7.36 8.64
N VAL A 209 10.33 -6.69 9.48
CA VAL A 209 11.73 -6.41 9.13
C VAL A 209 12.49 -7.71 8.86
N GLU A 210 12.38 -8.70 9.74
CA GLU A 210 12.99 -10.03 9.57
C GLU A 210 12.51 -10.72 8.29
N LEU A 211 11.21 -10.65 7.97
CA LEU A 211 10.65 -11.22 6.76
C LEU A 211 11.22 -10.57 5.48
N PHE A 212 11.37 -9.25 5.46
CA PHE A 212 11.99 -8.56 4.33
C PHE A 212 13.48 -8.88 4.20
N LEU A 213 14.21 -9.01 5.31
CA LEU A 213 15.62 -9.43 5.28
C LEU A 213 15.76 -10.89 4.83
N TYR A 214 14.82 -11.75 5.22
CA TYR A 214 14.72 -13.13 4.73
C TYR A 214 14.52 -13.17 3.20
N ASP A 215 13.56 -12.41 2.69
CA ASP A 215 13.29 -12.33 1.24
C ASP A 215 14.50 -11.78 0.47
N LEU A 216 15.19 -10.78 1.03
CA LEU A 216 16.44 -10.24 0.46
C LEU A 216 17.54 -11.31 0.36
N ILE A 217 17.74 -12.11 1.42
CA ILE A 217 18.72 -13.20 1.41
C ILE A 217 18.31 -14.26 0.40
N LEU A 218 17.04 -14.69 0.42
CA LEU A 218 16.52 -15.70 -0.48
C LEU A 218 16.70 -15.29 -1.95
N PHE A 219 16.44 -14.03 -2.27
CA PHE A 219 16.70 -13.46 -3.60
C PHE A 219 18.18 -13.61 -4.00
N HIS A 220 19.12 -13.21 -3.14
CA HIS A 220 20.55 -13.34 -3.42
C HIS A 220 20.98 -14.80 -3.60
N VAL A 221 20.51 -15.70 -2.74
CA VAL A 221 20.83 -17.14 -2.78
C VAL A 221 20.36 -17.76 -4.11
N ILE A 222 19.16 -17.42 -4.57
CA ILE A 222 18.62 -17.95 -5.83
C ILE A 222 19.31 -17.30 -7.03
N ASN A 223 19.42 -15.97 -7.05
CA ASN A 223 19.87 -15.22 -8.22
C ASN A 223 21.39 -15.35 -8.47
N LYS A 224 22.19 -15.62 -7.43
CA LYS A 224 23.63 -15.89 -7.57
C LYS A 224 23.94 -17.36 -7.83
N ASN A 225 22.93 -18.23 -7.84
CA ASN A 225 23.13 -19.63 -8.16
C ASN A 225 23.23 -19.85 -9.67
N SER A 226 24.15 -20.71 -10.11
CA SER A 226 24.29 -21.08 -11.52
C SER A 226 23.33 -22.20 -11.96
N ASP A 227 22.72 -22.93 -11.03
CA ASP A 227 21.83 -24.05 -11.34
C ASP A 227 20.42 -23.56 -11.72
N LYS A 228 19.95 -23.95 -12.92
CA LYS A 228 18.64 -23.57 -13.45
C LYS A 228 17.47 -24.04 -12.58
N LYS A 229 17.60 -25.17 -11.89
CA LYS A 229 16.55 -25.72 -11.02
C LYS A 229 16.37 -24.87 -9.75
N ILE A 230 17.47 -24.29 -9.26
CA ILE A 230 17.41 -23.30 -8.18
C ILE A 230 16.80 -22.00 -8.70
N GLN A 231 17.26 -21.51 -9.85
CA GLN A 231 16.73 -20.27 -10.44
C GLN A 231 15.23 -20.34 -10.72
N SER A 232 14.70 -21.52 -11.11
CA SER A 232 13.25 -21.70 -11.31
C SER A 232 12.42 -21.60 -10.02
N MET A 233 13.04 -21.59 -8.84
CA MET A 233 12.35 -21.34 -7.56
C MET A 233 12.12 -19.83 -7.30
N MET A 234 12.62 -18.94 -8.17
CA MET A 234 12.36 -17.50 -8.08
C MET A 234 10.88 -17.21 -8.38
N ASP A 235 10.14 -16.80 -7.36
CA ASP A 235 8.79 -16.25 -7.51
C ASP A 235 8.85 -14.75 -7.85
N LYS A 236 7.91 -14.29 -8.67
CA LYS A 236 7.64 -12.87 -8.93
C LYS A 236 7.45 -12.06 -7.65
N ARG A 237 6.80 -12.60 -6.61
CA ARG A 237 6.66 -11.95 -5.31
C ARG A 237 8.01 -11.61 -4.68
N LEU A 238 8.92 -12.59 -4.65
CA LEU A 238 10.26 -12.43 -4.10
C LEU A 238 11.05 -11.33 -4.81
N ALA A 239 10.93 -11.29 -6.15
CA ALA A 239 11.51 -10.22 -6.97
C ALA A 239 10.89 -8.84 -6.67
N CYS A 240 9.61 -8.77 -6.29
CA CYS A 240 8.96 -7.53 -5.85
C CYS A 240 9.45 -7.11 -4.45
N THR A 241 9.50 -8.00 -3.45
CA THR A 241 9.99 -7.67 -2.10
C THR A 241 11.41 -7.09 -2.14
N TYR A 242 12.30 -7.66 -2.96
CA TYR A 242 13.67 -7.16 -3.14
C TYR A 242 13.72 -5.71 -3.67
N LYS A 243 12.81 -5.35 -4.58
CA LYS A 243 12.77 -4.01 -5.17
C LYS A 243 12.26 -2.96 -4.19
N VAL A 244 11.39 -3.37 -3.28
CA VAL A 244 10.79 -2.53 -2.25
C VAL A 244 11.88 -2.06 -1.27
N LEU A 245 12.58 -2.97 -0.58
CA LEU A 245 13.58 -2.61 0.43
C LEU A 245 15.01 -2.72 -0.11
N ASN A 246 15.64 -1.59 -0.45
CA ASN A 246 17.02 -1.57 -0.96
C ASN A 246 17.83 -0.36 -0.49
N ILE A 247 19.13 -0.36 -0.81
CA ILE A 247 20.02 0.78 -0.58
C ILE A 247 20.32 1.45 -1.92
N LYS A 248 19.94 2.72 -2.06
CA LYS A 248 20.34 3.56 -3.20
C LYS A 248 21.07 4.79 -2.71
N LYS A 249 22.23 5.09 -3.32
CA LYS A 249 23.08 6.24 -2.97
C LYS A 249 23.37 6.33 -1.45
N GLY A 250 23.60 5.18 -0.81
CA GLY A 250 23.90 5.11 0.63
C GLY A 250 22.71 5.34 1.56
N ARG A 251 21.48 5.46 1.07
CA ARG A 251 20.26 5.58 1.87
C ARG A 251 19.37 4.35 1.70
N ILE A 252 18.78 3.89 2.78
CA ILE A 252 17.73 2.87 2.73
C ILE A 252 16.48 3.48 2.09
N GLN A 253 15.93 2.82 1.08
CA GLN A 253 14.65 3.11 0.44
C GLN A 253 13.64 2.01 0.77
N GLY A 254 12.34 2.32 0.70
CA GLY A 254 11.26 1.36 0.92
C GLY A 254 10.87 1.10 2.38
N THR A 255 11.33 1.92 3.31
CA THR A 255 10.85 1.84 4.72
C THR A 255 9.41 2.32 4.87
N GLY A 256 8.96 3.24 4.01
CA GLY A 256 7.56 3.62 3.89
C GLY A 256 6.72 2.44 3.44
N ASP A 257 7.16 1.77 2.38
CA ASP A 257 6.54 0.57 1.84
C ASP A 257 6.50 -0.58 2.87
N LEU A 258 7.57 -0.79 3.65
CA LEU A 258 7.60 -1.73 4.77
C LEU A 258 6.52 -1.40 5.81
N ASN A 259 6.39 -0.12 6.19
CA ASN A 259 5.34 0.33 7.10
C ASN A 259 3.94 0.14 6.47
N LEU A 260 3.81 0.40 5.17
CA LEU A 260 2.55 0.26 4.47
C LEU A 260 2.10 -1.22 4.42
N VAL A 261 3.02 -2.14 4.13
CA VAL A 261 2.80 -3.59 4.18
C VAL A 261 2.39 -4.07 5.57
N SER A 262 3.08 -3.63 6.63
CA SER A 262 2.76 -4.07 8.00
C SER A 262 1.38 -3.61 8.48
N TYR A 263 0.96 -2.40 8.08
CA TYR A 263 -0.39 -1.89 8.38
C TYR A 263 -1.49 -2.58 7.55
N CYS A 264 -1.16 -3.00 6.33
CA CYS A 264 -2.12 -3.62 5.40
C CYS A 264 -2.22 -5.15 5.54
N ASP A 265 -1.44 -5.79 6.42
CA ASP A 265 -1.58 -7.22 6.68
C ASP A 265 -2.90 -7.54 7.41
N ILE A 266 -3.89 -7.92 6.61
CA ILE A 266 -5.22 -8.32 7.07
C ILE A 266 -5.16 -9.58 7.92
N LYS A 267 -4.25 -10.53 7.61
CA LYS A 267 -4.18 -11.82 8.32
C LYS A 267 -3.78 -11.58 9.76
N THR A 268 -2.66 -10.89 9.96
CA THR A 268 -2.16 -10.56 11.31
C THR A 268 -3.19 -9.76 12.11
N ARG A 269 -3.88 -8.81 11.45
CA ARG A 269 -4.92 -7.99 12.08
C ARG A 269 -6.17 -8.79 12.44
N PHE A 270 -6.53 -9.79 11.64
CA PHE A 270 -7.66 -10.68 11.91
C PHE A 270 -7.38 -11.56 13.14
N TYR A 271 -6.22 -12.20 13.22
CA TYR A 271 -5.85 -13.05 14.36
C TYR A 271 -5.72 -12.28 15.67
N ASN A 272 -5.32 -11.01 15.61
CA ASN A 272 -5.15 -10.17 16.80
C ASN A 272 -6.47 -9.54 17.30
N ASN A 273 -7.64 -9.92 16.79
CA ASN A 273 -8.97 -9.37 17.16
C ASN A 273 -9.11 -7.84 16.99
N ASN A 274 -8.16 -7.16 16.35
CA ASN A 274 -8.20 -5.72 16.04
C ASN A 274 -9.19 -5.39 14.90
N TYR A 275 -9.89 -6.40 14.39
CA TYR A 275 -10.67 -6.34 13.15
C TYR A 275 -12.11 -5.85 13.30
N ARG A 276 -12.63 -5.66 14.53
CA ARG A 276 -14.09 -5.56 14.67
C ARG A 276 -14.72 -4.40 13.90
N ASN A 277 -13.97 -3.32 13.58
CA ASN A 277 -14.55 -2.11 13.03
C ASN A 277 -13.87 -1.51 11.78
N SER A 278 -12.76 -2.02 11.21
CA SER A 278 -12.21 -1.44 9.96
C SER A 278 -11.23 -2.33 9.21
N ILE A 279 -11.13 -2.14 7.90
CA ILE A 279 -10.06 -2.69 7.05
C ILE A 279 -9.09 -1.58 6.63
N ILE A 280 -7.78 -1.84 6.63
CA ILE A 280 -6.79 -0.93 6.05
C ILE A 280 -6.39 -1.42 4.67
N ILE A 281 -6.41 -0.52 3.70
CA ILE A 281 -6.00 -0.78 2.32
C ILE A 281 -4.92 0.23 1.94
N GLY A 282 -3.80 -0.27 1.43
CA GLY A 282 -2.72 0.53 0.89
C GLY A 282 -3.04 0.99 -0.53
N LEU A 283 -2.79 2.26 -0.83
CA LEU A 283 -2.89 2.81 -2.19
C LEU A 283 -1.52 3.25 -2.68
N THR A 284 -1.11 2.77 -3.86
CA THR A 284 0.13 3.13 -4.53
C THR A 284 -0.05 3.16 -6.06
N PHE A 285 0.90 3.79 -6.76
CA PHE A 285 1.05 3.68 -8.22
C PHE A 285 2.22 2.76 -8.63
N ASP A 286 3.01 2.25 -7.67
CA ASP A 286 4.08 1.30 -7.90
C ASP A 286 3.51 -0.12 -8.03
N LYS A 287 3.67 -0.72 -9.21
CA LYS A 287 3.18 -2.07 -9.51
C LYS A 287 3.83 -3.17 -8.65
N ASN A 288 5.09 -3.02 -8.25
CA ASN A 288 5.74 -4.00 -7.37
C ASN A 288 5.18 -3.93 -5.96
N LEU A 289 4.94 -2.71 -5.45
CA LEU A 289 4.31 -2.53 -4.15
C LEU A 289 2.85 -2.99 -4.18
N GLU A 290 2.09 -2.72 -5.24
CA GLU A 290 0.74 -3.26 -5.43
C GLU A 290 0.71 -4.79 -5.33
N ILE A 291 1.61 -5.48 -6.06
CA ILE A 291 1.70 -6.94 -6.04
C ILE A 291 1.97 -7.43 -4.62
N LEU A 292 2.91 -6.79 -3.92
CA LEU A 292 3.25 -7.15 -2.55
C LEU A 292 2.04 -6.93 -1.62
N LEU A 293 1.40 -5.77 -1.69
CA LEU A 293 0.24 -5.43 -0.86
C LEU A 293 -0.91 -6.38 -1.09
N LYS A 294 -1.15 -6.83 -2.31
CA LYS A 294 -2.20 -7.82 -2.60
C LYS A 294 -2.02 -9.10 -1.78
N ASP A 295 -0.79 -9.57 -1.57
CA ASP A 295 -0.54 -10.80 -0.80
C ASP A 295 -0.84 -10.64 0.71
N TYR A 296 -0.71 -9.41 1.23
CA TYR A 296 -1.02 -9.03 2.61
C TYR A 296 -2.48 -8.58 2.79
N SER A 297 -3.11 -8.11 1.70
CA SER A 297 -4.50 -7.62 1.63
C SER A 297 -5.50 -8.71 1.23
N VAL A 298 -5.07 -9.96 1.05
CA VAL A 298 -5.94 -11.11 0.79
C VAL A 298 -6.07 -11.95 2.06
N LYS A 299 -7.32 -12.17 2.50
CA LYS A 299 -7.62 -13.12 3.57
C LYS A 299 -7.46 -14.54 3.01
N VAL A 300 -6.31 -15.16 3.24
CA VAL A 300 -6.20 -16.62 3.14
C VAL A 300 -6.68 -17.16 4.47
N ILE A 301 -7.84 -17.81 4.50
CA ILE A 301 -8.24 -18.55 5.70
C ILE A 301 -7.35 -19.79 5.78
N GLN A 302 -6.25 -19.67 6.53
CA GLN A 302 -5.42 -20.82 6.86
C GLN A 302 -5.95 -21.41 8.16
N THR A 303 -6.43 -22.66 8.10
CA THR A 303 -6.78 -23.46 9.27
C THR A 303 -5.48 -23.84 10.00
N THR A 304 -4.91 -22.91 10.76
CA THR A 304 -3.85 -23.25 11.71
C THR A 304 -4.47 -24.01 12.87
N PHE A 305 -4.30 -25.34 12.81
CA PHE A 305 -4.45 -26.32 13.89
C PHE A 305 -5.38 -25.95 15.04
N ILE A 306 -6.53 -26.64 15.09
CA ILE A 306 -7.31 -26.85 16.32
C ILE A 306 -6.35 -27.47 17.35
N LYS A 307 -5.74 -26.65 18.20
CA LYS A 307 -5.00 -27.08 19.38
C LYS A 307 -5.44 -26.20 20.55
N GLY A 308 -6.14 -26.84 21.48
CA GLY A 308 -6.69 -26.21 22.68
C GLY A 308 -7.96 -26.95 23.12
N LYS A 309 -8.29 -26.86 24.41
CA LYS A 309 -9.49 -27.45 25.06
C LYS A 309 -10.81 -26.77 24.62
N ASP A 310 -10.82 -26.12 23.47
CA ASP A 310 -12.00 -25.41 22.97
C ASP A 310 -12.88 -26.37 22.17
N ASN A 311 -14.20 -26.24 22.34
CA ASN A 311 -15.19 -27.08 21.67
C ASN A 311 -15.03 -26.99 20.14
N PRO A 312 -14.50 -28.03 19.47
CA PRO A 312 -14.17 -27.97 18.05
C PRO A 312 -15.39 -27.65 17.17
N LYS A 313 -16.58 -28.00 17.64
CA LYS A 313 -17.85 -27.74 16.94
C LYS A 313 -18.18 -26.25 16.87
N GLU A 314 -17.91 -25.47 17.93
CA GLU A 314 -18.15 -24.03 17.94
C GLU A 314 -17.19 -23.30 17.01
N LYS A 315 -15.90 -23.68 17.01
CA LYS A 315 -14.91 -23.11 16.08
C LYS A 315 -15.19 -23.43 14.62
N ILE A 316 -15.64 -24.66 14.35
CA ILE A 316 -16.09 -25.06 13.00
C ILE A 316 -17.34 -24.25 12.61
N PHE A 317 -18.27 -24.00 13.54
CA PHE A 317 -19.46 -23.20 13.26
C PHE A 317 -19.14 -21.72 13.03
N GLU A 318 -18.27 -21.11 13.83
CA GLU A 318 -17.73 -19.76 13.62
C GLU A 318 -17.02 -19.65 12.27
N PHE A 319 -16.20 -20.65 11.93
CA PHE A 319 -15.51 -20.74 10.65
C PHE A 319 -16.50 -20.86 9.49
N LEU A 320 -17.47 -21.76 9.56
CA LEU A 320 -18.50 -21.92 8.52
C LEU A 320 -19.37 -20.67 8.39
N ASN A 321 -19.69 -19.97 9.47
CA ASN A 321 -20.42 -18.71 9.42
C ASN A 321 -19.59 -17.58 8.80
N GLU A 322 -18.32 -17.46 9.16
CA GLU A 322 -17.42 -16.46 8.58
C GLU A 322 -17.09 -16.78 7.11
N GLN A 323 -16.92 -18.06 6.78
CA GLN A 323 -16.76 -18.55 5.41
C GLN A 323 -18.04 -18.31 4.60
N ASN A 324 -19.23 -18.54 5.16
CA ASN A 324 -20.51 -18.25 4.50
C ASN A 324 -20.73 -16.75 4.32
N ARG A 325 -20.38 -15.92 5.32
CA ARG A 325 -20.41 -14.45 5.21
C ARG A 325 -19.48 -13.96 4.10
N LEU A 326 -18.31 -14.57 3.94
CA LEU A 326 -17.34 -14.22 2.91
C LEU A 326 -17.70 -14.82 1.54
N ASN A 327 -18.27 -16.01 1.49
CA ASN A 327 -18.78 -16.63 0.26
C ASN A 327 -20.02 -15.88 -0.27
N GLN A 328 -20.81 -15.26 0.61
CA GLN A 328 -21.84 -14.29 0.22
C GLN A 328 -21.25 -13.00 -0.38
N VAL A 329 -19.98 -12.68 -0.11
CA VAL A 329 -19.22 -11.58 -0.75
C VAL A 329 -18.63 -12.03 -2.10
N GLU A 330 -18.22 -13.30 -2.24
CA GLU A 330 -17.74 -13.88 -3.51
C GLU A 330 -18.86 -14.19 -4.53
N ASN A 331 -20.09 -14.47 -4.07
CA ASN A 331 -21.29 -14.54 -4.90
C ASN A 331 -21.71 -13.12 -5.35
N ASN A 332 -20.99 -12.67 -6.37
CA ASN A 332 -20.90 -11.32 -6.92
C ASN A 332 -22.18 -10.77 -7.57
N ASP A 333 -23.11 -10.25 -6.76
CA ASP A 333 -24.06 -9.21 -7.20
C ASP A 333 -23.67 -7.83 -6.65
N GLN A 334 -23.13 -7.76 -5.43
CA GLN A 334 -22.82 -6.48 -4.76
C GLN A 334 -21.54 -5.81 -5.27
N LYS A 335 -20.47 -6.60 -5.50
CA LYS A 335 -19.23 -6.08 -6.12
C LYS A 335 -19.48 -5.63 -7.56
N LYS A 336 -20.33 -6.38 -8.28
CA LYS A 336 -20.78 -6.02 -9.63
C LYS A 336 -21.62 -4.75 -9.62
N ASP A 337 -22.55 -4.60 -8.68
CA ASP A 337 -23.36 -3.38 -8.54
C ASP A 337 -22.51 -2.14 -8.23
N LEU A 338 -21.57 -2.23 -7.28
CA LEU A 338 -20.65 -1.11 -6.99
C LEU A 338 -19.77 -0.77 -8.20
N LEU A 339 -19.23 -1.79 -8.88
CA LEU A 339 -18.44 -1.58 -10.09
C LEU A 339 -19.27 -1.02 -11.25
N TYR A 340 -20.54 -1.42 -11.38
CA TYR A 340 -21.46 -0.90 -12.39
C TYR A 340 -21.83 0.55 -12.11
N LYS A 341 -22.16 0.89 -10.85
CA LYS A 341 -22.34 2.27 -10.40
C LYS A 341 -21.10 3.12 -10.64
N TYR A 342 -19.93 2.54 -10.43
CA TYR A 342 -18.64 3.18 -10.71
C TYR A 342 -18.43 3.49 -12.18
N ILE A 343 -18.62 2.50 -13.04
CA ILE A 343 -18.49 2.64 -14.49
C ILE A 343 -19.49 3.69 -14.99
N ASN A 344 -20.75 3.60 -14.60
CA ASN A 344 -21.77 4.59 -14.99
C ASN A 344 -21.44 6.00 -14.50
N TRP A 345 -20.91 6.13 -13.29
CA TRP A 345 -20.52 7.44 -12.75
C TRP A 345 -19.34 8.02 -13.54
N ILE A 346 -18.33 7.23 -13.87
CA ILE A 346 -17.23 7.64 -14.76
C ILE A 346 -17.75 8.06 -16.13
N GLU A 347 -18.65 7.28 -16.73
CA GLU A 347 -19.27 7.59 -18.03
C GLU A 347 -20.00 8.93 -18.01
N ASN A 348 -20.69 9.23 -16.90
CA ASN A 348 -21.35 10.52 -16.72
C ASN A 348 -20.34 11.68 -16.60
N ILE A 349 -19.19 11.47 -15.95
CA ILE A 349 -18.15 12.50 -15.78
C ILE A 349 -17.43 12.81 -17.08
N PHE A 350 -17.12 11.79 -17.88
CA PHE A 350 -16.25 11.92 -19.06
C PHE A 350 -17.01 11.68 -20.37
N SER A 351 -18.31 11.99 -20.41
CA SER A 351 -19.23 11.71 -21.52
C SER A 351 -18.62 12.10 -22.88
N GLY A 352 -18.41 11.10 -23.75
CA GLY A 352 -17.90 11.27 -25.11
C GLY A 352 -17.12 10.08 -25.71
N ASN A 353 -16.35 9.30 -24.92
CA ASN A 353 -15.41 8.29 -25.49
C ASN A 353 -15.29 6.94 -24.72
N LEU A 354 -16.05 6.70 -23.65
CA LEU A 354 -15.78 5.59 -22.72
C LEU A 354 -16.28 4.20 -23.14
N ILE A 355 -17.35 4.10 -23.93
CA ILE A 355 -17.96 2.81 -24.32
C ILE A 355 -16.95 1.91 -25.04
N ILE A 356 -16.00 2.50 -25.78
CA ILE A 356 -14.98 1.77 -26.55
C ILE A 356 -13.83 1.27 -25.64
N GLN A 357 -13.52 1.97 -24.54
CA GLN A 357 -12.38 1.61 -23.68
C GLN A 357 -12.73 0.65 -22.56
N CYS A 358 -13.91 0.78 -21.94
CA CYS A 358 -14.39 -0.17 -20.93
C CYS A 358 -14.56 -1.59 -21.51
N GLN A 359 -14.90 -1.72 -22.80
CA GLN A 359 -14.97 -3.02 -23.48
C GLN A 359 -13.59 -3.69 -23.62
N LYS A 360 -12.50 -2.92 -23.66
CA LYS A 360 -11.12 -3.42 -23.79
C LYS A 360 -10.54 -3.98 -22.49
N TYR A 361 -11.08 -3.58 -21.34
CA TYR A 361 -10.61 -3.96 -20.01
C TYR A 361 -11.62 -4.79 -19.21
N LYS A 362 -12.63 -5.39 -19.88
CA LYS A 362 -13.47 -6.42 -19.26
C LYS A 362 -12.58 -7.56 -18.75
N VAL A 363 -12.53 -7.74 -17.44
CA VAL A 363 -11.98 -8.91 -16.73
C VAL A 363 -13.03 -10.01 -16.69
#